data_AF-A0A931QK40-F1
#
_entry.id   AF-A0A931QK40-F1
#
_cell.length_a   1.000
_cell.length_b   1.000
_cell.length_c   1.000
_cell.angle_alpha   90.00
_cell.angle_beta   90.00
_cell.angle_gamma   90.00
#
_symmetry.space_group_name_H-M   'P 1'
#
loop_
_entity.id
_entity.type
_entity.pdbx_description
1 polymer ?
#
loop_
_entity_poly.entity_id
_entity_poly.type
_entity_poly.pdbx_seq_one_letter_code
_entity_poly.pdbx_strand_id
1 'polypeptide(L)'
;MADPSRVLGEMARLLVPGGHVHIEVPFIQGFHADPDDFWRWTLPGLRLFCRRGGFEEVRSGVHIGASSALAWVAHGWVETVAPNGFIGKAASGLARLAISPVKYLDRWVGTKEARHRIASGVFFVGRKPAPYPGPLPHGERENETCFPEGGGSGSALIPADGQEVFSLAPFGERERVRGA
;
A
#
# COMPACT_ATOMS: atom_id res chain seq x y z
N MET A 1 -3.59 -0.39 -12.25
CA MET A 1 -2.72 -1.59 -12.19
C MET A 1 -3.49 -2.77 -11.60
N ALA A 2 -3.81 -3.80 -12.39
CA ALA A 2 -4.67 -4.90 -11.94
C ALA A 2 -3.97 -5.95 -11.06
N ASP A 3 -2.70 -6.26 -11.31
CA ASP A 3 -1.93 -7.26 -10.55
C ASP A 3 -0.60 -6.68 -10.05
N PRO A 4 -0.55 -6.19 -8.79
CA PRO A 4 0.67 -5.68 -8.18
C PRO A 4 1.79 -6.73 -8.09
N SER A 5 1.44 -7.99 -7.83
CA SER A 5 2.42 -9.06 -7.57
C SER A 5 3.23 -9.36 -8.83
N ARG A 6 2.56 -9.42 -9.98
CA ARG A 6 3.22 -9.61 -11.27
C ARG A 6 4.19 -8.48 -11.60
N VAL A 7 3.80 -7.22 -11.35
CA VAL A 7 4.66 -6.06 -11.57
C VAL A 7 5.88 -6.11 -10.64
N LEU A 8 5.67 -6.43 -9.37
CA LEU A 8 6.77 -6.57 -8.41
C LEU A 8 7.75 -7.69 -8.81
N GLY A 9 7.25 -8.81 -9.30
CA GLY A 9 8.06 -9.91 -9.83
C GLY A 9 8.90 -9.50 -11.04
N GLU A 10 8.32 -8.76 -11.98
CA GLU A 10 9.06 -8.21 -13.13
C GLU A 10 10.10 -7.18 -12.72
N MET A 11 9.80 -6.31 -11.74
CA MET A 11 10.79 -5.40 -11.16
C MET A 11 11.97 -6.18 -10.58
N ALA A 12 11.69 -7.23 -9.79
CA ALA A 12 12.73 -8.08 -9.21
C ALA A 12 13.56 -8.80 -10.29
N ARG A 13 12.93 -9.29 -11.36
CA ARG A 13 13.60 -9.96 -12.48
C ARG A 13 14.55 -9.01 -13.22
N LEU A 14 14.11 -7.77 -13.49
CA LEU A 14 14.85 -6.78 -14.25
C LEU A 14 15.99 -6.14 -13.46
N LEU A 15 15.86 -6.03 -12.14
CA LEU A 15 16.85 -5.37 -11.31
C LEU A 15 18.13 -6.21 -11.20
N VAL A 16 19.29 -5.59 -11.37
CA VAL A 16 20.58 -6.25 -11.08
C VAL A 16 20.72 -6.52 -9.58
N PRO A 17 21.46 -7.56 -9.17
CA PRO A 17 21.93 -7.74 -7.79
C PRO A 17 22.41 -6.44 -7.13
N GLY A 18 21.93 -6.17 -5.90
CA GLY A 18 22.27 -4.95 -5.18
C GLY A 18 21.60 -3.67 -5.70
N GLY A 19 20.85 -3.75 -6.81
CA GLY A 19 20.05 -2.64 -7.33
C GLY A 19 18.92 -2.26 -6.38
N HIS A 20 18.41 -1.04 -6.53
CA HIS A 20 17.36 -0.48 -5.67
C HIS A 20 16.04 -0.33 -6.41
N VAL A 21 14.95 -0.61 -5.70
CA VAL A 21 13.58 -0.31 -6.14
C VAL A 21 13.02 0.82 -5.28
N HIS A 22 12.30 1.75 -5.91
CA HIS A 22 11.53 2.78 -5.23
C HIS A 22 10.07 2.68 -5.66
N ILE A 23 9.17 2.49 -4.70
CA ILE A 23 7.75 2.31 -4.93
C ILE A 23 6.99 3.33 -4.08
N GLU A 24 6.11 4.09 -4.72
CA GLU A 24 5.19 5.03 -4.09
C GLU A 24 3.75 4.62 -4.42
N VAL A 25 2.87 4.64 -3.42
CA VAL A 25 1.48 4.19 -3.56
C VAL A 25 0.51 5.05 -2.75
N PRO A 26 -0.75 5.19 -3.21
CA PRO A 26 -1.77 5.94 -2.49
C PRO A 26 -2.22 5.23 -1.21
N PHE A 27 -2.45 6.00 -0.16
CA PHE A 27 -3.10 5.56 1.08
C PHE A 27 -4.51 6.18 1.23
N ILE A 28 -4.62 7.46 1.59
CA ILE A 28 -5.90 8.18 1.79
C ILE A 28 -6.31 9.03 0.56
N GLN A 29 -5.59 8.92 -0.55
CA GLN A 29 -6.00 9.61 -1.78
C GLN A 29 -7.39 9.15 -2.23
N GLY A 30 -8.21 10.10 -2.67
CA GLY A 30 -9.51 9.81 -3.28
C GLY A 30 -9.35 9.08 -4.60
N PHE A 31 -10.45 8.55 -5.13
CA PHE A 31 -10.47 7.86 -6.43
C PHE A 31 -9.86 8.73 -7.54
N HIS A 32 -8.82 8.21 -8.20
CA HIS A 32 -8.15 8.88 -9.32
C HIS A 32 -7.85 7.87 -10.44
N ALA A 33 -8.79 7.70 -11.38
CA ALA A 33 -8.63 6.72 -12.46
C ALA A 33 -7.55 7.14 -13.48
N ASP A 34 -6.60 6.25 -13.78
CA ASP A 34 -5.81 6.25 -15.01
C ASP A 34 -5.19 4.86 -15.29
N PRO A 35 -5.76 4.02 -16.19
CA PRO A 35 -7.16 4.01 -16.62
C PRO A 35 -8.13 3.56 -15.51
N ASP A 36 -7.64 2.85 -14.48
CA ASP A 36 -8.41 2.31 -13.36
C ASP A 36 -7.62 2.40 -12.04
N ASP A 37 -8.34 2.52 -10.90
CA ASP A 37 -7.78 2.64 -9.55
C ASP A 37 -8.30 1.52 -8.65
N PHE A 38 -7.46 0.50 -8.40
CA PHE A 38 -7.87 -0.75 -7.74
C PHE A 38 -7.37 -0.91 -6.29
N TRP A 39 -6.35 -0.15 -5.86
CA TRP A 39 -5.61 -0.49 -4.64
C TRP A 39 -5.34 0.71 -3.75
N ARG A 40 -5.53 0.50 -2.43
CA ARG A 40 -5.09 1.40 -1.37
C ARG A 40 -4.13 0.67 -0.45
N TRP A 41 -3.02 1.32 -0.12
CA TRP A 41 -1.95 0.68 0.63
C TRP A 41 -1.69 1.41 1.94
N THR A 42 -1.65 0.65 3.03
CA THR A 42 -1.06 1.12 4.28
C THR A 42 0.46 0.95 4.21
N LEU A 43 1.21 1.74 4.98
CA LEU A 43 2.67 1.58 5.05
C LEU A 43 3.10 0.15 5.48
N PRO A 44 2.52 -0.47 6.54
CA PRO A 44 2.84 -1.86 6.88
C PRO A 44 2.51 -2.85 5.77
N GLY A 45 1.39 -2.65 5.06
CA GLY A 45 0.97 -3.48 3.94
C GLY A 45 1.97 -3.44 2.78
N LEU A 46 2.40 -2.24 2.38
CA LEU A 46 3.41 -2.06 1.33
C LEU A 46 4.74 -2.72 1.71
N ARG A 47 5.21 -2.51 2.95
CA ARG A 47 6.46 -3.12 3.45
C ARG A 47 6.39 -4.64 3.42
N LEU A 48 5.29 -5.22 3.89
CA LEU A 48 5.10 -6.67 3.87
C LEU A 48 5.09 -7.22 2.43
N PHE A 49 4.38 -6.54 1.53
CA PHE A 49 4.28 -6.90 0.13
C PHE A 49 5.64 -6.90 -0.56
N CYS A 50 6.42 -5.83 -0.42
CA CYS A 50 7.75 -5.74 -1.03
C CYS A 50 8.74 -6.75 -0.46
N ARG A 51 8.71 -7.01 0.86
CA ARG A 51 9.55 -8.05 1.48
C ARG A 51 9.21 -9.45 0.97
N ARG A 52 7.92 -9.77 0.80
CA ARG A 52 7.48 -11.03 0.20
C ARG A 52 7.90 -11.18 -1.26
N GLY A 53 8.06 -10.07 -1.98
CA GLY A 53 8.65 -10.05 -3.31
C GLY A 53 10.19 -10.12 -3.35
N GLY A 54 10.85 -10.41 -2.23
CA GLY A 54 12.29 -10.65 -2.17
C GLY A 54 13.15 -9.39 -2.03
N PHE A 55 12.58 -8.23 -1.70
CA PHE A 55 13.35 -7.01 -1.45
C PHE A 55 13.71 -6.83 0.02
N GLU A 56 14.95 -6.47 0.29
CA GLU A 56 15.41 -6.03 1.61
C GLU A 56 15.04 -4.55 1.80
N GLU A 57 14.35 -4.22 2.89
CA GLU A 57 13.94 -2.84 3.18
C GLU A 57 15.15 -1.97 3.53
N VAL A 58 15.38 -0.91 2.75
CA VAL A 58 16.40 0.11 3.04
C VAL A 58 15.78 1.30 3.76
N ARG A 59 14.63 1.77 3.28
CA ARG A 59 13.90 2.91 3.86
C ARG A 59 12.43 2.82 3.48
N SER A 60 11.53 3.22 4.36
CA SER A 60 10.11 3.37 4.04
C SER A 60 9.52 4.54 4.81
N GLY A 61 8.35 5.03 4.39
CA GLY A 61 7.70 6.13 5.08
C GLY A 61 6.60 6.81 4.28
N VAL A 62 6.44 8.10 4.55
CA VAL A 62 5.42 8.97 3.96
C VAL A 62 6.07 9.92 2.97
N HIS A 63 5.51 10.03 1.76
CA HIS A 63 5.95 11.01 0.76
C HIS A 63 4.93 12.15 0.60
N ILE A 64 3.64 11.90 0.83
CA ILE A 64 2.59 12.95 0.88
C ILE A 64 1.86 12.87 2.23
N GLY A 65 1.91 13.96 2.99
CA GLY A 65 1.55 13.99 4.41
C GLY A 65 0.06 14.10 4.71
N ALA A 66 -0.21 14.27 6.00
CA ALA A 66 -1.55 14.30 6.59
C ALA A 66 -2.39 15.50 6.15
N SER A 67 -1.76 16.66 6.06
CA SER A 67 -2.41 17.92 5.69
C SER A 67 -2.76 17.92 4.21
N SER A 68 -1.90 17.32 3.38
CA SER A 68 -2.22 17.05 1.97
C SER A 68 -3.40 16.08 1.83
N ALA A 69 -3.48 15.03 2.65
CA ALA A 69 -4.62 14.12 2.66
C ALA A 69 -5.92 14.85 3.04
N LEU A 70 -5.88 15.66 4.10
CA LEU A 70 -6.99 16.49 4.54
C LEU A 70 -7.44 17.44 3.43
N ALA A 71 -6.49 18.13 2.77
CA ALA A 71 -6.78 19.04 1.68
C ALA A 71 -7.50 18.32 0.51
N TRP A 72 -7.03 17.12 0.15
CA TRP A 72 -7.63 16.31 -0.91
C TRP A 72 -9.06 15.90 -0.56
N VAL A 73 -9.29 15.35 0.63
CA VAL A 73 -10.61 14.92 1.07
C VAL A 73 -11.57 16.10 1.19
N ALA A 74 -11.12 17.21 1.77
CA ALA A 74 -11.94 18.42 1.92
C ALA A 74 -12.35 18.98 0.56
N HIS A 75 -11.42 19.03 -0.39
CA HIS A 75 -11.71 19.47 -1.75
C HIS A 75 -12.70 18.54 -2.47
N GLY A 76 -12.48 17.21 -2.42
CA GLY A 76 -13.41 16.25 -3.02
C GLY A 76 -14.81 16.26 -2.38
N TRP A 77 -14.91 16.51 -1.08
CA TRP A 77 -16.18 16.69 -0.40
C TRP A 77 -16.94 17.93 -0.90
N VAL A 78 -16.24 19.07 -1.05
CA VAL A 78 -16.85 20.28 -1.63
C VAL A 78 -17.39 20.03 -3.03
N GLU A 79 -16.64 19.31 -3.87
CA GLU A 79 -17.11 18.97 -5.22
C GLU A 79 -18.34 18.06 -5.22
N THR A 80 -18.45 17.17 -4.24
CA THR A 80 -19.61 16.28 -4.10
C THR A 80 -20.88 17.04 -3.71
N VAL A 81 -20.77 18.09 -2.90
CA VAL A 81 -21.92 18.88 -2.42
C VAL A 81 -22.22 20.12 -3.28
N ALA A 82 -21.30 20.52 -4.15
CA ALA A 82 -21.46 21.72 -4.98
C ALA A 82 -22.61 21.54 -5.99
N PRO A 83 -23.46 22.56 -6.20
CA PRO A 83 -24.52 22.50 -7.19
C PRO A 83 -23.96 22.46 -8.62
N ASN A 84 -24.69 21.87 -9.56
CA ASN A 84 -24.28 21.91 -10.97
C ASN A 84 -24.28 23.35 -11.53
N GLY A 85 -23.44 23.60 -12.53
CA GLY A 85 -23.38 24.89 -13.24
C GLY A 85 -22.30 25.85 -12.74
N PHE A 86 -22.44 27.14 -13.07
CA PHE A 86 -21.40 28.15 -12.82
C PHE A 86 -21.14 28.38 -11.33
N ILE A 87 -22.19 28.42 -10.50
CA ILE A 87 -22.08 28.65 -9.06
C ILE A 87 -21.26 27.55 -8.39
N GLY A 88 -21.50 26.28 -8.74
CA GLY A 88 -20.69 25.17 -8.22
C GLY A 88 -19.25 25.23 -8.67
N LYS A 89 -19.00 25.52 -9.96
CA LYS A 89 -17.63 25.69 -10.46
C LYS A 89 -16.88 26.81 -9.73
N ALA A 90 -17.53 27.94 -9.47
CA ALA A 90 -16.96 29.04 -8.70
C ALA A 90 -16.69 28.63 -7.25
N ALA A 91 -17.64 27.97 -6.59
CA ALA A 91 -17.50 27.47 -5.22
C ALA A 91 -16.35 26.46 -5.08
N SER A 92 -16.27 25.46 -5.97
CA SER A 92 -15.17 24.50 -6.03
C SER A 92 -13.83 25.18 -6.30
N GLY A 93 -13.79 26.18 -7.19
CA GLY A 93 -12.59 26.98 -7.47
C GLY A 93 -12.10 27.76 -6.24
N LEU A 94 -13.01 28.44 -5.54
CA LEU A 94 -12.72 29.15 -4.30
C LEU A 94 -12.26 28.20 -3.20
N ALA A 95 -12.91 27.05 -3.05
CA ALA A 95 -12.52 26.02 -2.09
C ALA A 95 -11.12 25.47 -2.39
N ARG A 96 -10.79 25.19 -3.65
CA ARG A 96 -9.42 24.79 -4.07
C ARG A 96 -8.40 25.84 -3.65
N LEU A 97 -8.68 27.13 -3.88
CA LEU A 97 -7.78 28.22 -3.50
C LEU A 97 -7.63 28.33 -1.97
N ALA A 98 -8.73 28.25 -1.22
CA ALA A 98 -8.74 28.37 0.23
C ALA A 98 -8.10 27.17 0.94
N ILE A 99 -8.28 25.96 0.41
CA ILE A 99 -7.78 24.70 1.01
C ILE A 99 -6.33 24.42 0.60
N SER A 100 -5.90 24.83 -0.60
CA SER A 100 -4.55 24.54 -1.12
C SER A 100 -3.40 24.87 -0.15
N PRO A 101 -3.41 25.98 0.62
CA PRO A 101 -2.35 26.27 1.58
C PRO A 101 -2.18 25.22 2.68
N VAL A 102 -3.23 24.49 3.04
CA VAL A 102 -3.22 23.47 4.11
C VAL A 102 -2.18 22.38 3.83
N LYS A 103 -1.95 22.02 2.56
CA LYS A 103 -0.96 20.99 2.21
C LYS A 103 0.47 21.33 2.67
N TYR A 104 0.82 22.61 2.75
CA TYR A 104 2.15 23.05 3.18
C TYR A 104 2.39 22.82 4.68
N LEU A 105 1.33 22.60 5.45
CA LEU A 105 1.43 22.23 6.87
C LEU A 105 2.09 20.85 7.06
N ASP A 106 2.22 20.03 6.02
CA ASP A 106 2.96 18.76 6.08
C ASP A 106 4.41 18.92 6.56
N ARG A 107 5.00 20.11 6.39
CA ARG A 107 6.34 20.42 6.92
C ARG A 107 6.39 20.45 8.45
N TRP A 108 5.24 20.72 9.10
CA TRP A 108 5.14 20.95 10.54
C TRP A 108 4.29 19.88 11.27
N VAL A 109 3.46 19.14 10.54
CA VAL A 109 2.53 18.18 11.14
C VAL A 109 3.17 16.80 11.32
N GLY A 110 3.16 16.32 12.56
CA GLY A 110 3.35 14.91 12.93
C GLY A 110 4.77 14.48 13.35
N THR A 111 4.83 13.54 14.30
CA THR A 111 6.04 12.80 14.67
C THR A 111 6.35 11.73 13.62
N LYS A 112 7.60 11.22 13.57
CA LYS A 112 8.03 10.17 12.62
C LYS A 112 7.06 8.98 12.57
N GLU A 113 6.55 8.58 13.73
CA GLU A 113 5.64 7.45 13.90
C GLU A 113 4.18 7.80 13.54
N ALA A 114 3.69 9.00 13.90
CA ALA A 114 2.30 9.38 13.63
C ALA A 114 2.03 9.74 12.16
N ARG A 115 3.08 10.10 11.40
CA ARG A 115 2.97 10.62 10.03
C ARG A 115 2.20 9.72 9.07
N HIS A 116 2.22 8.40 9.24
CA HIS A 116 1.57 7.46 8.33
C HIS A 116 0.09 7.19 8.66
N ARG A 117 -0.44 7.64 9.81
CA ARG A 117 -1.82 7.33 10.23
C ARG A 117 -2.87 7.88 9.28
N ILE A 118 -2.65 9.10 8.81
CA ILE A 118 -3.53 9.78 7.85
C ILE A 118 -2.76 10.34 6.66
N ALA A 119 -1.62 9.73 6.30
CA ALA A 119 -0.86 10.13 5.13
C ALA A 119 -1.68 9.99 3.84
N SER A 120 -1.45 10.88 2.90
CA SER A 120 -2.03 10.78 1.57
C SER A 120 -1.33 9.67 0.76
N GLY A 121 -0.01 9.57 0.87
CA GLY A 121 0.79 8.60 0.12
C GLY A 121 1.99 8.08 0.91
N VAL A 122 2.31 6.81 0.72
CA VAL A 122 3.42 6.11 1.38
C VAL A 122 4.42 5.57 0.36
N PHE A 123 5.65 5.34 0.79
CA PHE A 123 6.72 4.86 -0.08
C PHE A 123 7.53 3.74 0.58
N PHE A 124 8.18 2.95 -0.27
CA PHE A 124 9.14 1.92 0.07
C PHE A 124 10.36 1.99 -0.85
N VAL A 125 11.55 1.96 -0.27
CA VAL A 125 12.82 1.77 -0.95
C VAL A 125 13.41 0.46 -0.48
N GLY A 126 13.64 -0.45 -1.42
CA GLY A 126 14.23 -1.75 -1.15
C GLY A 126 15.42 -2.04 -2.03
N ARG A 127 16.22 -3.02 -1.62
CA ARG A 127 17.38 -3.50 -2.35
C ARG A 127 17.14 -4.95 -2.76
N LYS A 128 17.49 -5.30 -4.00
CA LYS A 128 17.55 -6.71 -4.41
C LYS A 128 18.76 -7.36 -3.75
N PRO A 129 18.60 -8.49 -3.05
CA PRO A 129 19.71 -9.22 -2.44
C PRO A 129 20.79 -9.51 -3.48
N ALA A 130 22.05 -9.41 -3.07
CA ALA A 130 23.13 -9.94 -3.90
C ALA A 130 23.00 -11.48 -3.94
N PRO A 131 23.38 -12.14 -5.06
CA PRO A 131 23.65 -13.57 -5.06
C PRO A 131 24.56 -13.88 -3.88
N TYR A 132 24.22 -14.92 -3.13
CA TYR A 132 24.99 -15.34 -1.98
C TYR A 132 26.47 -15.54 -2.40
N PRO A 133 27.43 -14.81 -1.81
CA PRO A 133 28.83 -14.86 -2.25
C PRO A 133 29.60 -16.07 -1.69
N GLY A 134 28.99 -16.88 -0.82
CA GLY A 134 29.63 -18.05 -0.21
C GLY A 134 29.36 -19.34 -0.97
N PRO A 135 30.09 -20.43 -0.65
CA PRO A 135 29.73 -21.77 -1.11
C PRO A 135 28.30 -22.08 -0.69
N LEU A 136 27.50 -22.68 -1.58
CA LEU A 136 26.16 -23.17 -1.20
C LEU A 136 26.30 -24.00 0.08
N PRO A 137 25.45 -23.77 1.11
CA PRO A 137 25.49 -24.58 2.31
C PRO A 137 25.30 -26.04 1.90
N HIS A 138 26.37 -26.84 2.07
CA HIS A 138 26.32 -28.28 1.82
C HIS A 138 25.34 -28.88 2.83
N GLY A 139 24.12 -29.21 2.40
CA GLY A 139 23.25 -30.12 3.14
C GLY A 139 21.82 -29.67 3.44
N GLU A 140 21.36 -28.50 2.99
CA GLU A 140 19.94 -28.16 3.11
C GLU A 140 19.23 -28.41 1.78
N ARG A 141 18.53 -29.54 1.76
CA ARG A 141 17.80 -30.10 0.63
C ARG A 141 16.82 -29.09 0.05
N GLU A 142 16.91 -28.93 -1.27
CA GLU A 142 15.81 -28.72 -2.23
C GLU A 142 14.44 -28.64 -1.55
N ASN A 143 13.92 -27.44 -1.24
CA ASN A 143 12.49 -27.21 -0.94
C ASN A 143 12.07 -25.73 -0.80
N GLU A 144 12.89 -24.74 -1.14
CA GLU A 144 12.45 -23.34 -1.19
C GLU A 144 12.93 -22.66 -2.48
N THR A 145 12.17 -22.88 -3.55
CA THR A 145 12.27 -22.05 -4.76
C THR A 145 11.85 -20.62 -4.41
N CYS A 146 12.82 -19.71 -4.40
CA CYS A 146 12.64 -18.27 -4.14
C CYS A 146 11.80 -17.54 -5.24
N PHE A 147 11.28 -18.25 -6.23
CA PHE A 147 10.28 -17.76 -7.18
C PHE A 147 9.35 -18.93 -7.57
N PRO A 148 8.02 -18.76 -7.59
CA PRO A 148 7.16 -19.74 -8.24
C PRO A 148 7.41 -19.65 -9.75
N GLU A 149 7.97 -20.69 -10.35
CA GLU A 149 7.98 -20.84 -11.80
C GLU A 149 6.52 -20.91 -12.28
N GLY A 150 6.17 -20.03 -13.21
CA GLY A 150 4.86 -20.03 -13.83
C GLY A 150 4.70 -21.20 -14.81
N GLY A 151 3.49 -21.76 -14.86
CA GLY A 151 3.00 -22.51 -16.02
C GLY A 151 2.56 -23.94 -15.73
N GLY A 152 1.36 -24.11 -15.18
CA GLY A 152 0.67 -25.39 -15.13
C GLY A 152 -0.83 -25.16 -15.03
N SER A 153 -1.58 -25.62 -16.02
CA SER A 153 -3.03 -25.56 -16.11
C SER A 153 -3.69 -26.06 -14.81
N GLY A 154 -4.34 -25.16 -14.07
CA GLY A 154 -5.17 -25.50 -12.94
C GLY A 154 -6.26 -24.45 -12.85
N SER A 155 -7.49 -24.84 -13.21
CA SER A 155 -8.66 -24.00 -13.01
C SER A 155 -8.76 -23.63 -11.53
N ALA A 156 -8.52 -22.36 -11.20
CA ALA A 156 -9.02 -21.81 -9.96
C ALA A 156 -10.55 -21.74 -10.10
N LEU A 157 -11.21 -22.76 -9.56
CA LEU A 157 -12.66 -22.79 -9.38
C LEU A 157 -13.04 -21.56 -8.57
N ILE A 158 -13.64 -20.58 -9.24
CA ILE A 158 -14.50 -19.59 -8.60
C ILE A 158 -15.71 -20.37 -8.11
N PRO A 159 -16.00 -20.46 -6.80
CA PRO A 159 -17.28 -20.97 -6.35
C PRO A 159 -18.34 -19.96 -6.79
N ALA A 160 -19.14 -20.37 -7.78
CA ALA A 160 -20.38 -19.70 -8.11
C ALA A 160 -21.40 -20.06 -7.02
N ASP A 161 -21.40 -19.33 -5.92
CA ASP A 161 -22.63 -18.99 -5.21
C ASP A 161 -22.32 -17.99 -4.10
N GLY A 162 -23.04 -16.87 -4.12
CA GLY A 162 -23.01 -15.89 -3.05
C GLY A 162 -23.79 -16.43 -1.86
N GLN A 163 -23.14 -16.51 -0.70
CA GLN A 163 -23.73 -16.20 0.61
C GLN A 163 -22.62 -15.82 1.59
N GLU A 164 -22.89 -14.76 2.36
CA GLU A 164 -22.05 -14.17 3.39
C GLU A 164 -21.69 -15.13 4.52
N VAL A 165 -20.51 -14.97 5.14
CA VAL A 165 -20.42 -14.98 6.61
C VAL A 165 -19.31 -14.03 7.06
N PHE A 166 -19.71 -12.83 7.49
CA PHE A 166 -18.95 -12.02 8.44
C PHE A 166 -19.11 -12.69 9.82
N SER A 167 -18.02 -13.14 10.43
CA SER A 167 -18.03 -13.51 11.85
C SER A 167 -16.80 -12.93 12.53
N LEU A 168 -16.96 -11.72 13.04
CA LEU A 168 -16.10 -11.11 14.05
C LEU A 168 -16.38 -11.80 15.40
N ALA A 169 -15.39 -12.52 15.94
CA ALA A 169 -15.40 -12.91 17.35
C ALA A 169 -14.56 -11.91 18.17
N PRO A 170 -15.05 -11.41 19.32
CA PRO A 170 -14.37 -10.37 20.09
C PRO A 170 -13.30 -10.92 21.04
N PHE A 171 -12.52 -9.96 21.54
CA PHE A 171 -11.33 -10.04 22.40
C PHE A 171 -11.71 -10.17 23.89
N GLY A 172 -10.95 -10.97 24.67
CA GLY A 172 -11.11 -11.18 26.13
C GLY A 172 -11.80 -12.52 26.45
N GLU A 173 -11.42 -13.37 27.40
CA GLU A 173 -10.61 -13.33 28.63
C GLU A 173 -9.97 -14.73 28.79
N ARG A 174 -8.73 -14.84 29.29
CA ARG A 174 -8.20 -16.12 29.80
C ARG A 174 -8.26 -16.11 31.32
N GLU A 175 -9.31 -16.69 31.88
CA GLU A 175 -9.34 -17.07 33.29
C GLU A 175 -8.56 -18.35 33.55
N ARG A 176 -8.08 -18.43 34.80
CA ARG A 176 -7.16 -19.41 35.37
C ARG A 176 -7.76 -20.80 35.40
N VAL A 177 -6.99 -21.79 34.96
CA VAL A 177 -7.21 -23.19 35.34
C VAL A 177 -6.68 -23.39 36.76
N ARG A 178 -7.57 -23.65 37.73
CA ARG A 178 -7.23 -24.38 38.96
C ARG A 178 -7.58 -25.84 38.73
N GLY A 179 -6.64 -26.74 39.00
CA GLY A 179 -6.85 -28.17 38.94
C GLY A 179 -7.58 -28.72 40.16
N ALA A 180 -8.35 -29.78 39.93
CA ALA A 180 -8.39 -31.06 40.64
C ALA A 180 -9.40 -31.95 39.93
#